data_AF-A0A0R1XLP4-F1
#
_entry.id   AF-A0A0R1XLP4-F1
#
_cell.length_a   1.000
_cell.length_b   1.000
_cell.length_c   1.000
_cell.angle_alpha   90.00
_cell.angle_beta   90.00
_cell.angle_gamma   90.00
#
_symmetry.space_group_name_H-M   'P 1'
#
loop_
_entity.id
_entity.type
_entity.pdbx_description
1 polymer ?
#
loop_
_entity_poly.entity_id
_entity_poly.type
_entity_poly.pdbx_seq_one_letter_code
_entity_poly.pdbx_strand_id
1 'polypeptide(L)' 'MNPDTFQSLQDWLRGRHYDVELDGQKLVLKRGTKEMAKVTPPDRYQVSAVDMAFDGWVEFNKCLRNIRHYLVAQGQAGK' A
#
# COMPACT_ATOMS: atom_id res chain seq x y z
N MET A 1 -9.05 5.94 8.41
CA MET A 1 -7.89 6.71 8.88
C MET A 1 -6.98 6.93 7.69
N ASN A 2 -6.68 8.18 7.37
CA ASN A 2 -5.72 8.54 6.33
C ASN A 2 -4.37 8.72 7.03
N PRO A 3 -3.34 7.93 6.70
CA PRO A 3 -2.04 8.10 7.32
C PRO A 3 -1.34 9.31 6.70
N ASP A 4 -1.08 10.32 7.52
CA ASP A 4 -0.44 11.57 7.08
C ASP A 4 1.09 11.48 7.10
N THR A 5 1.64 10.48 7.79
CA THR A 5 3.08 10.19 7.84
C THR A 5 3.37 8.76 7.35
N PHE A 6 4.59 8.55 6.85
CA PHE A 6 5.02 7.22 6.40
C PHE A 6 5.01 6.20 7.55
N GLN A 7 5.43 6.61 8.75
CA GLN A 7 5.42 5.77 9.94
C GLN A 7 4.00 5.34 10.32
N SER A 8 3.03 6.26 10.30
CA SER A 8 1.63 5.93 10.58
C SER A 8 1.04 4.96 9.54
N LEU A 9 1.46 5.05 8.28
CA LEU A 9 1.09 4.09 7.25
C LEU A 9 1.68 2.69 7.56
N GLN A 10 2.97 2.63 7.90
CA GLN A 10 3.64 1.37 8.25
C GLN A 10 2.97 0.70 9.46
N ASP A 11 2.71 1.44 10.53
CA ASP A 11 2.09 0.88 11.75
C ASP A 11 0.68 0.36 11.48
N TRP A 12 -0.11 1.10 10.68
CA TRP A 12 -1.45 0.70 10.30
C TRP A 12 -1.47 -0.58 9.44
N LEU A 13 -0.47 -0.74 8.55
CA LEU A 13 -0.30 -1.92 7.71
C LEU A 13 0.20 -3.13 8.51
N ARG A 14 1.14 -2.94 9.45
CA ARG A 14 1.68 -4.00 10.31
C ARG A 14 0.61 -4.61 11.20
N GLY A 15 -0.34 -3.80 11.69
CA GLY A 15 -1.53 -4.28 12.39
C GLY A 15 -2.43 -5.21 11.56
N ARG A 16 -2.18 -5.34 10.25
CA ARG A 16 -2.89 -6.21 9.29
C ARG A 16 -1.97 -7.25 8.65
N HIS A 17 -0.77 -7.46 9.19
CA HIS A 17 0.25 -8.37 8.67
C HIS A 17 0.82 -7.97 7.29
N TYR A 18 0.73 -6.69 6.95
CA TYR A 18 1.37 -6.13 5.77
C TYR A 18 2.52 -5.22 6.17
N ASP A 19 3.49 -5.04 5.29
CA ASP A 19 4.51 -4.00 5.42
C ASP A 19 4.59 -3.18 4.13
N VAL A 20 5.19 -2.00 4.21
CA VAL A 20 5.43 -1.15 3.04
C VAL A 20 6.85 -0.64 3.04
N GLU A 21 7.47 -0.71 1.87
CA GLU A 21 8.79 -0.18 1.60
C GLU A 21 8.73 0.88 0.50
N LEU A 22 9.62 1.86 0.59
CA LEU A 22 9.81 2.86 -0.45
C LEU A 22 10.88 2.36 -1.43
N ASP A 23 10.48 2.15 -2.68
CA ASP A 23 11.36 1.79 -3.81
C ASP A 23 11.36 2.98 -4.80
N GLY A 24 12.28 3.92 -4.57
CA GLY A 24 12.31 5.20 -5.29
C GLY A 24 11.05 6.04 -5.02
N GLN A 25 10.23 6.25 -6.04
CA GLN A 25 8.94 6.95 -5.94
C GLN A 25 7.74 6.00 -5.78
N LYS A 26 8.00 4.69 -5.63
CA LYS A 26 6.96 3.66 -5.54
C LYS A 26 6.87 3.13 -4.13
N LEU A 27 5.67 2.76 -3.72
CA LEU A 27 5.44 2.04 -2.48
C LEU A 27 5.17 0.58 -2.78
N VAL A 28 5.99 -0.29 -2.18
CA VAL A 28 5.92 -1.74 -2.36
C VAL A 28 5.23 -2.33 -1.14
N LEU A 29 4.01 -2.82 -1.33
CA LEU A 29 3.24 -3.53 -0.33
C LEU A 29 3.70 -4.99 -0.26
N LYS A 30 4.09 -5.43 0.93
CA LYS A 30 4.58 -6.78 1.21
C LYS A 30 3.73 -7.49 2.26
N ARG A 31 3.73 -8.82 2.22
CA ARG A 31 3.20 -9.70 3.28
C ARG A 31 4.26 -10.73 3.62
N GLY A 32 4.94 -10.55 4.76
CA GLY A 32 6.18 -11.27 5.03
C GLY A 32 7.25 -10.94 3.99
N THR A 33 7.88 -11.95 3.39
CA THR A 33 8.89 -11.78 2.33
C THR A 33 8.28 -11.62 0.93
N LYS A 34 6.96 -11.80 0.77
CA LYS A 34 6.28 -11.77 -0.53
C LYS A 34 5.87 -10.35 -0.91
N GLU A 35 6.24 -9.93 -2.11
CA GLU A 35 5.73 -8.71 -2.73
C GLU A 35 4.29 -8.92 -3.23
N MET A 36 3.38 -8.07 -2.78
CA MET A 36 1.95 -8.18 -3.06
C MET A 36 1.50 -7.15 -4.10
N ALA A 37 2.00 -5.92 -4.02
CA ALA A 37 1.76 -4.90 -5.02
C ALA A 37 2.83 -3.80 -5.01
N LYS A 38 2.97 -3.14 -6.16
CA LYS A 38 3.68 -1.86 -6.29
C LYS A 38 2.68 -0.76 -6.59
N VAL A 39 2.62 0.26 -5.75
CA VAL A 39 1.76 1.44 -5.91
C VAL A 39 2.64 2.60 -6.37
N THR A 40 2.29 3.17 -7.52
CA THR A 40 2.96 4.30 -8.16
C THR A 40 1.99 5.48 -8.27
N PRO A 41 2.38 6.69 -7.84
CA PRO A 41 1.55 7.87 -8.06
C PRO A 41 1.31 8.15 -9.56
N PRO A 42 0.25 8.91 -9.93
CA PRO A 42 -0.80 9.43 -9.06
C PRO A 42 -1.91 8.42 -8.74
N ASP A 43 -2.06 7.34 -9.51
CA ASP A 43 -3.10 6.35 -9.25
C ASP A 43 -2.88 4.95 -9.84
N ARG A 44 -1.62 4.58 -10.12
CA ARG A 44 -1.31 3.30 -10.75
C ARG A 44 -0.86 2.31 -9.70
N TYR A 45 -1.32 1.07 -9.79
CA TYR A 45 -0.75 -0.01 -9.00
C TYR A 45 -0.68 -1.29 -9.83
N GLN A 46 0.34 -2.08 -9.56
CA GLN A 46 0.53 -3.40 -10.14
C GLN A 46 0.41 -4.41 -9.00
N VAL A 47 -0.58 -5.30 -9.10
CA VAL A 47 -0.77 -6.40 -8.15
C VAL A 47 0.01 -7.61 -8.66
N SER A 48 0.81 -8.22 -7.78
CA SER A 48 1.49 -9.49 -8.08
C SER A 48 0.45 -10.60 -8.27
N ALA A 49 0.80 -11.73 -8.87
CA ALA A 49 -0.10 -12.89 -8.87
C ALA A 49 -0.32 -13.36 -7.42
N VAL A 50 -1.47 -13.01 -6.85
CA VAL A 50 -1.84 -13.38 -5.49
C VAL A 50 -3.11 -14.23 -5.53
N ASP A 51 -2.96 -15.47 -5.09
CA ASP A 51 -4.10 -16.31 -4.76
C ASP A 51 -4.55 -15.98 -3.34
N MET A 52 -5.79 -15.52 -3.19
CA MET A 52 -6.36 -15.16 -1.91
C MET A 52 -7.88 -15.34 -1.89
N ALA A 53 -8.40 -15.75 -0.73
CA ALA A 53 -9.84 -15.77 -0.49
C ALA A 53 -10.42 -14.35 -0.53
N PHE A 54 -11.74 -14.24 -0.74
CA PHE A 54 -12.44 -12.97 -0.85
C PHE A 54 -12.18 -12.02 0.34
N ASP A 55 -12.21 -12.52 1.57
CA ASP A 55 -11.95 -11.69 2.75
C ASP A 55 -10.51 -11.13 2.74
N GLY A 56 -9.55 -11.94 2.30
CA GLY A 56 -8.17 -11.51 2.09
C GLY A 56 -8.07 -10.42 1.02
N TRP A 57 -8.86 -10.55 -0.05
CA TRP A 57 -8.95 -9.56 -1.13
C TRP A 57 -9.53 -8.24 -0.65
N VAL A 58 -10.55 -8.26 0.20
CA VAL A 58 -11.12 -7.05 0.80
C VAL A 58 -10.09 -6.33 1.67
N GLU A 59 -9.37 -7.05 2.55
CA GLU A 59 -8.34 -6.44 3.39
C GLU A 59 -7.16 -5.90 2.58
N PHE A 60 -6.75 -6.62 1.54
CA PHE A 60 -5.72 -6.18 0.63
C PHE A 60 -6.09 -4.87 -0.07
N ASN A 61 -7.33 -4.73 -0.55
CA ASN A 61 -7.81 -3.49 -1.18
C ASN A 61 -7.87 -2.31 -0.20
N LYS A 62 -8.19 -2.56 1.07
CA LYS A 62 -8.09 -1.52 2.12
C LYS A 62 -6.66 -1.01 2.28
N CYS A 63 -5.67 -1.91 2.19
CA CYS A 63 -4.26 -1.55 2.24
C CYS A 63 -3.86 -0.67 1.05
N LEU A 64 -4.19 -1.08 -0.17
CA LEU A 64 -3.93 -0.28 -1.38
C LEU A 64 -4.55 1.12 -1.29
N ARG A 65 -5.80 1.20 -0.83
CA ARG A 65 -6.49 2.49 -0.65
C ARG A 65 -5.75 3.41 0.33
N ASN A 66 -5.27 2.89 1.47
CA ASN A 66 -4.55 3.71 2.44
C ASN A 66 -3.17 4.16 1.94
N ILE A 67 -2.48 3.31 1.19
CA ILE A 67 -1.22 3.68 0.51
C ILE A 67 -1.48 4.81 -0.49
N ARG A 68 -2.56 4.73 -1.28
CA ARG A 68 -2.96 5.80 -2.20
C ARG A 68 -3.27 7.10 -1.47
N HIS A 69 -4.04 7.06 -0.39
CA HIS A 69 -4.34 8.24 0.42
C HIS A 69 -3.07 8.91 0.97
N TYR A 70 -2.10 8.12 1.44
CA TYR A 70 -0.79 8.63 1.85
C TYR A 70 -0.07 9.33 0.70
N LEU A 71 0.03 8.70 -0.49
CA LEU A 71 0.69 9.30 -1.65
C LEU A 71 0.02 10.62 -2.10
N VAL A 72 -1.31 10.68 -2.01
CA VAL A 72 -2.08 11.92 -2.27
C VAL A 72 -1.74 12.99 -1.25
N ALA A 73 -1.73 12.67 0.04
CA ALA A 73 -1.42 13.61 1.11
C ALA A 73 0.02 14.17 1.01
N GLN A 74 0.97 13.38 0.48
CA GLN A 74 2.34 13.82 0.23
C GLN A 74 2.50 14.70 -1.03
N GLY A 75 1.41 15.05 -1.72
CA GLY A 75 1.47 15.85 -2.96
C GLY A 75 2.09 15.08 -4.14
N GLN A 76 2.21 13.76 -4.04
CA GLN A 76 2.74 12.91 -5.11
C GLN A 76 1.63 12.49 -6.09
N ALA A 77 0.36 12.74 -5.75
CA ALA A 77 -0.78 12.56 -6.66
C ALA A 77 -0.91 13.74 -7.64
N GLY A 78 0.05 13.87 -8.55
CA GLY A 78 -0.07 14.70 -9.75
C GLY A 78 0.05 16.21 -9.50
N LYS A 79 1.08 16.80 -10.09
CA LYS A 79 0.92 18.05 -10.84
C LYS A 79 0.72 17.68 -12.30
#